data_AF-A0A961AB70-F1
#
_entry.id   AF-A0A961AB70-F1
#
_cell.length_a   1.000
_cell.length_b   1.000
_cell.length_c   1.000
_cell.angle_alpha   90.00
_cell.angle_beta   90.00
_cell.angle_gamma   90.00
#
_symmetry.space_group_name_H-M   'P 1'
#
loop_
_entity.id
_entity.type
_entity.pdbx_description
1 polymer ?
#
loop_
_entity_poly.entity_id
_entity_poly.type
_entity_poly.pdbx_seq_one_letter_code
_entity_poly.pdbx_strand_id
1 'polypeptide(L)' 'MTAHFKGPELLAEYNYAVFAAEGFEPLMRFEQSPPPGSLVADFQLTMLATGEQVSMQEVCRRHLLTVFEFGSVT' A
#
# COMPACT_ATOMS: atom_id res chain seq x y z
N MET A 1 21.75 -0.44 1.63
CA MET A 1 21.96 0.89 1.01
C MET A 1 20.66 1.64 1.17
N THR A 2 20.57 2.57 2.13
CA THR A 2 19.30 3.25 2.43
C THR A 2 19.18 4.46 1.51
N ALA A 3 18.37 4.36 0.47
CA ALA A 3 18.11 5.49 -0.40
C ALA A 3 17.16 6.47 0.32
N HIS A 4 17.67 7.66 0.61
CA HIS A 4 16.91 8.78 1.15
C HIS A 4 16.44 9.66 0.00
N PHE A 5 15.40 9.24 -0.72
CA PHE A 5 14.80 10.10 -1.74
C PHE A 5 13.95 11.19 -1.09
N LYS A 6 14.18 12.46 -1.45
CA LYS A 6 13.34 13.61 -1.04
C LYS A 6 12.97 14.43 -2.28
N GLY A 7 11.68 14.72 -2.44
CA GLY A 7 11.19 15.70 -3.42
C GLY A 7 10.84 15.13 -4.81
N PRO A 8 10.89 15.94 -5.88
CA PRO A 8 10.36 15.60 -7.21
C PRO A 8 10.99 14.37 -7.88
N GLU A 9 12.18 13.95 -7.43
CA GLU A 9 12.84 12.71 -7.86
C GLU A 9 12.02 11.46 -7.47
N LEU A 10 11.34 11.48 -6.31
CA LEU A 10 10.47 10.38 -5.87
C LEU A 10 9.25 10.23 -6.78
N LEU A 11 8.70 11.34 -7.28
CA LEU A 11 7.54 11.33 -8.19
C LEU A 11 7.92 10.87 -9.59
N ALA A 12 9.13 11.19 -10.05
CA ALA A 12 9.66 10.72 -11.31
C ALA A 12 9.92 9.20 -11.29
N GLU A 13 10.35 8.67 -10.15
CA GLU A 13 10.46 7.22 -9.97
C GLU A 13 9.08 6.58 -9.85
N TYR A 14 8.17 7.03 -8.98
CA TYR A 14 6.86 6.37 -8.80
C TYR A 14 5.91 6.41 -10.01
N ASN A 15 6.07 7.37 -10.93
CA ASN A 15 5.25 7.48 -12.14
C ASN A 15 5.83 6.66 -13.31
N TYR A 16 5.83 5.34 -13.17
CA TYR A 16 6.23 4.46 -14.26
C TYR A 16 5.16 4.44 -15.36
N ALA A 17 5.55 4.79 -16.60
CA ALA A 17 4.67 4.69 -17.77
C ALA A 17 4.28 3.24 -18.12
N VAL A 18 5.07 2.27 -17.65
CA VAL A 18 4.86 0.83 -17.85
C VAL A 18 5.11 0.11 -16.53
N PHE A 19 4.20 -0.78 -16.15
CA PHE A 19 4.37 -1.64 -14.98
C PHE A 19 5.36 -2.77 -15.31
N ALA A 20 6.65 -2.50 -15.12
CA ALA A 20 7.75 -3.43 -15.34
C ALA A 20 8.52 -3.68 -14.02
N ALA A 21 9.12 -4.87 -13.90
CA ALA A 21 9.80 -5.33 -12.69
C ALA A 21 10.87 -4.33 -12.21
N GLU A 22 11.62 -3.77 -13.15
CA GLU A 22 12.70 -2.81 -12.90
C GLU A 22 12.21 -1.52 -12.22
N GLY A 23 10.94 -1.19 -12.40
CA GLY A 23 10.30 -0.05 -11.75
C GLY A 23 9.89 -0.34 -10.31
N PHE A 24 9.12 -1.41 -10.07
CA PHE A 24 8.55 -1.63 -8.75
C PHE A 24 9.44 -2.45 -7.81
N GLU A 25 10.28 -3.37 -8.31
CA GLU A 25 11.05 -4.28 -7.45
C GLU A 25 11.99 -3.55 -6.48
N PRO A 26 12.72 -2.48 -6.87
CA PRO A 26 13.59 -1.76 -5.92
C PRO A 26 12.83 -1.04 -4.80
N LEU A 27 11.56 -0.69 -5.05
CA LEU A 27 10.70 0.02 -4.10
C LEU A 27 9.96 -0.94 -3.16
N MET A 28 9.71 -2.16 -3.61
CA MET A 28 8.97 -3.16 -2.86
C MET A 28 9.90 -3.93 -1.92
N ARG A 29 9.53 -4.04 -0.64
CA ARG A 29 10.28 -4.81 0.36
C ARG A 29 9.65 -6.19 0.54
N PHE A 30 9.66 -6.98 -0.52
CA PHE A 30 8.97 -8.29 -0.55
C PHE A 30 9.44 -9.22 0.58
N GLU A 31 10.73 -9.23 0.89
CA GLU A 31 11.32 -10.06 1.95
C GLU A 31 10.91 -9.63 3.36
N GLN A 32 10.43 -8.39 3.53
CA GLN A 32 9.90 -7.88 4.80
C GLN A 32 8.38 -8.06 4.91
N SER A 33 7.73 -8.59 3.88
CA SER A 33 6.29 -8.79 3.89
C SER A 33 5.92 -9.94 4.85
N PRO A 34 4.82 -9.82 5.59
CA PRO A 34 4.33 -10.92 6.42
C PRO A 34 4.03 -12.17 5.56
N PRO A 35 4.32 -13.39 6.05
CA PRO A 35 4.04 -14.60 5.29
C PRO A 35 2.52 -14.81 5.12
N PRO A 36 2.07 -15.51 4.07
CA PRO A 36 0.65 -15.84 3.91
C PRO A 36 0.07 -16.55 5.14
N GLY A 37 -1.16 -16.18 5.51
CA GLY A 37 -1.85 -16.72 6.70
C GLY A 37 -1.44 -16.06 8.03
N SER A 38 -0.47 -15.14 8.03
CA SER A 38 -0.19 -14.30 9.20
C SER A 38 -1.28 -13.25 9.41
N LEU A 39 -1.40 -12.78 10.65
CA LEU A 39 -2.29 -11.66 10.99
C LEU A 39 -1.72 -10.38 10.38
N VAL A 40 -2.57 -9.66 9.65
CA VAL A 40 -2.20 -8.35 9.12
C VAL A 40 -2.25 -7.30 10.25
N ALA A 41 -1.29 -6.37 10.25
CA ALA A 41 -1.31 -5.26 11.19
C ALA A 41 -2.53 -4.37 10.95
N ASP A 42 -3.14 -3.86 12.01
CA ASP A 42 -4.24 -2.91 11.88
C ASP A 42 -3.72 -1.52 11.45
N PHE A 43 -4.52 -0.81 10.66
CA PHE A 43 -4.24 0.56 10.25
C PHE A 43 -5.54 1.33 10.01
N GLN A 44 -5.45 2.66 10.09
CA GLN A 44 -6.58 3.55 9.89
C GLN A 44 -6.83 3.77 8.40
N LEU A 45 -8.10 3.71 8.03
CA LEU A 45 -8.63 3.99 6.69
C LEU A 45 -9.50 5.24 6.77
N THR A 46 -9.44 6.06 5.73
CA THR A 46 -10.36 7.20 5.58
C THR A 46 -11.47 6.82 4.60
N MET A 47 -12.71 6.88 5.04
CA MET A 47 -13.88 6.64 4.19
C MET A 47 -14.07 7.84 3.26
N LEU A 48 -13.90 7.65 1.94
CA LEU A 48 -13.94 8.75 0.96
C LEU A 48 -15.27 9.53 0.96
N ALA A 49 -16.39 8.85 1.17
CA ALA A 49 -17.71 9.47 1.14
C ALA A 49 -18.02 10.36 2.36
N THR A 50 -17.44 10.05 3.52
CA THR A 50 -17.80 10.67 4.81
C THR A 50 -16.64 11.39 5.50
N GLY A 51 -15.40 11.10 5.11
CA GLY A 51 -14.19 11.55 5.79
C GLY A 51 -13.93 10.85 7.13
N GLU A 52 -14.77 9.89 7.52
CA GLU A 52 -14.65 9.16 8.77
C GLU A 52 -13.40 8.26 8.79
N GLN A 53 -12.77 8.16 9.96
CA GLN A 53 -11.69 7.20 10.21
C GLN A 53 -12.27 5.86 10.67
N VAL A 54 -11.89 4.78 10.01
CA VAL A 54 -12.27 3.41 10.39
C VAL A 54 -11.04 2.52 10.40
N SER A 55 -10.96 1.57 11.34
CA SER A 55 -9.86 0.61 11.32
C SER A 55 -10.06 -0.46 10.25
N MET A 56 -8.96 -0.91 9.66
CA MET A 56 -8.97 -1.98 8.67
C MET A 56 -9.55 -3.28 9.25
N GLN A 57 -9.23 -3.61 10.50
CA GLN A 57 -9.81 -4.79 11.16
C GLN A 57 -11.33 -4.70 11.32
N GLU A 58 -11.87 -3.52 11.62
CA GLU A 58 -13.32 -3.31 11.70
C GLU A 58 -13.99 -3.56 10.36
N VAL A 59 -13.37 -3.14 9.24
CA VAL A 59 -13.84 -3.46 7.89
C VAL A 59 -13.82 -4.97 7.64
N CYS A 60 -12.71 -5.65 7.99
CA CYS A 60 -12.59 -7.10 7.79
C CYS A 60 -13.65 -7.88 8.58
N ARG A 61 -13.98 -7.47 9.81
CA ARG A 61 -14.98 -8.15 10.65
C ARG A 61 -16.40 -8.09 10.08
N ARG A 62 -16.69 -7.14 9.20
CA ARG A 62 -18.02 -6.97 8.59
C ARG A 62 -18.28 -7.94 7.43
N HIS A 63 -17.24 -8.62 6.94
CA HIS A 63 -17.31 -9.44 5.73
C HIS A 63 -16.66 -10.81 5.95
N LEU A 64 -17.13 -11.83 5.22
CA LEU A 64 -16.52 -13.15 5.26
C LEU A 64 -15.13 -13.15 4.60
N LEU A 65 -14.96 -12.31 3.58
CA LEU A 65 -13.72 -12.11 2.83
C LEU A 65 -13.59 -10.62 2.51
N THR A 66 -12.38 -10.09 2.68
CA THR A 66 -12.04 -8.72 2.31
C THR A 66 -10.80 -8.75 1.43
N VAL A 67 -10.86 -8.05 0.29
CA VAL A 67 -9.73 -7.87 -0.63
C VAL A 67 -9.33 -6.41 -0.57
N PHE A 68 -8.02 -6.16 -0.35
CA PHE A 68 -7.46 -4.82 -0.35
C PHE A 68 -6.69 -4.59 -1.65
N GLU A 69 -7.03 -3.52 -2.35
CA GLU A 69 -6.31 -3.04 -3.52
C GLU A 69 -5.66 -1.70 -3.14
N PHE A 70 -4.35 -1.60 -3.38
CA PHE A 70 -3.60 -0.37 -3.15
C PHE A 70 -3.29 0.26 -4.50
N GLY A 71 -3.64 1.53 -4.64
CA GLY A 71 -3.35 2.32 -5.82
C GLY A 71 -3.12 3.78 -5.46
N SER A 72 -2.42 4.50 -6.32
CA SER A 72 -2.29 5.94 -6.24
C SER A 72 -3.21 6.59 -7.26
N VAL A 73 -3.86 7.69 -6.86
CA VAL A 73 -4.48 8.60 -7.83
C VAL A 73 -3.39 9.56 -8.28
N THR A 74 -3.05 9.52 -9.56
CA THR A 74 -2.15 10.50 -10.22
C THR A 74 -2.94 11.68 -10.76
#